data_AF-A0A6M0A609-F1
#
_entry.id   AF-A0A6M0A609-F1
#
_cell.length_a   1.000
_cell.length_b   1.000
_cell.length_c   1.000
_cell.angle_alpha   90.00
_cell.angle_beta   90.00
_cell.angle_gamma   90.00
#
_symmetry.space_group_name_H-M   'P 1'
#
loop_
_entity.id
_entity.type
_entity.pdbx_description
1 polymer ?
#
loop_
_entity_poly.entity_id
_entity_poly.type
_entity_poly.pdbx_seq_one_letter_code
_entity_poly.pdbx_strand_id
1 'polypeptide(L)'
;MDWQFKLAYHLFSDVRVIFLEDLQVASLLRRCKVKLGDNGQFLPNGQSAKSGLNKSLQDAAFGQFVQVLEYVAWKLGKRIIKVDPKGTSQHCWECLSKVPKSLSERWHSCSNCGQELDRDYNSALLIQKIGLLSTQEEDITSVKTAVRFSQTEESRAALVSATSGVCQSLKSIFRVDIKSR
;
A
#
# COMPACT_ATOMS: atom_id res chain seq x y z
N MET A 1 -10.15 0.87 21.78
CA MET A 1 -9.30 2.08 21.69
C MET A 1 -7.86 1.78 22.10
N ASP A 2 -7.61 1.11 23.25
CA ASP A 2 -6.25 0.83 23.77
C ASP A 2 -5.32 0.06 22.81
N TRP A 3 -5.82 -0.97 22.11
CA TRP A 3 -4.99 -1.78 21.21
C TRP A 3 -4.42 -0.97 20.03
N GLN A 4 -5.13 0.04 19.53
CA GLN A 4 -4.68 0.87 18.40
C GLN A 4 -3.45 1.69 18.79
N PHE A 5 -3.45 2.25 20.01
CA PHE A 5 -2.29 2.97 20.53
C PHE A 5 -1.11 2.04 20.78
N LYS A 6 -1.34 0.88 21.41
CA LYS A 6 -0.28 -0.12 21.63
C LYS A 6 0.36 -0.55 20.32
N LEU A 7 -0.45 -0.85 19.31
CA LEU A 7 0.03 -1.20 17.97
C LEU A 7 0.79 -0.04 17.32
N ALA A 8 0.26 1.19 17.38
CA ALA A 8 0.94 2.36 16.80
C ALA A 8 2.31 2.62 17.46
N TYR A 9 2.39 2.56 18.78
CA TYR A 9 3.66 2.68 19.51
C TYR A 9 4.64 1.55 19.15
N HIS A 10 4.14 0.33 19.01
CA HIS A 10 4.95 -0.81 18.59
C HIS A 10 5.47 -0.64 17.15
N LEU A 11 4.64 -0.23 16.20
CA LEU A 11 5.08 0.04 14.82
C LEU A 11 6.16 1.10 14.77
N PHE A 12 6.08 2.10 15.66
CA PHE A 12 7.09 3.13 15.81
C PHE A 12 8.22 2.76 16.79
N SER A 13 8.39 1.54 17.29
CA SER A 13 9.52 1.26 18.21
C SER A 13 10.87 1.51 17.54
N ASP A 14 11.02 0.98 16.32
CA ASP A 14 12.34 0.87 15.66
C ASP A 14 12.43 1.66 14.35
N VAL A 15 11.36 2.37 13.98
CA VAL A 15 11.30 3.15 12.73
C VAL A 15 11.05 4.62 13.01
N ARG A 16 11.54 5.48 12.10
CA ARG A 16 11.31 6.93 12.12
C ARG A 16 10.24 7.36 11.11
N VAL A 17 10.04 6.55 10.08
CA VAL A 17 9.14 6.83 8.97
C VAL A 17 8.35 5.56 8.65
N ILE A 18 7.03 5.71 8.47
CA ILE A 18 6.15 4.65 7.96
C ILE A 18 5.57 5.12 6.64
N PHE A 19 5.57 4.25 5.63
CA PHE A 19 4.90 4.48 4.36
C PHE A 19 3.55 3.78 4.36
N LEU A 20 2.50 4.50 3.98
CA LEU A 20 1.14 4.00 3.96
C LEU A 20 0.50 4.26 2.60
N GLU A 21 -0.34 3.35 2.13
CA GLU A 21 -1.21 3.67 1.00
C GLU A 21 -2.19 4.78 1.38
N ASP A 22 -2.35 5.76 0.49
CA ASP A 22 -3.40 6.79 0.59
C ASP A 22 -4.75 6.20 0.15
N LEU A 23 -5.20 5.19 0.88
CA LEU A 23 -6.53 4.63 0.67
C LEU A 23 -7.55 5.69 1.08
N GLN A 24 -8.28 6.23 0.11
CA GLN A 24 -9.43 7.08 0.37
C GLN A 24 -10.58 6.22 0.92
N VAL A 25 -10.48 5.83 2.19
CA VAL A 25 -11.42 4.92 2.86
C VAL A 25 -12.85 5.46 2.77
N ALA A 26 -13.05 6.77 2.90
CA ALA A 26 -14.36 7.40 2.74
C ALA A 26 -14.96 7.16 1.33
N SER A 27 -14.15 7.29 0.28
CA SER A 27 -14.54 7.01 -1.10
C SER A 27 -14.86 5.53 -1.31
N LEU A 28 -14.09 4.63 -0.69
CA LEU A 28 -14.36 3.19 -0.70
C LEU A 28 -15.66 2.84 0.01
N LEU A 29 -15.99 3.50 1.12
CA LEU A 29 -17.22 3.25 1.86
C LEU A 29 -18.47 3.86 1.21
N ARG A 30 -18.32 4.81 0.28
CA ARG A 30 -19.45 5.50 -0.37
C ARG A 30 -20.39 4.52 -1.07
N ARG A 31 -21.69 4.65 -0.85
CA ARG A 31 -22.72 3.83 -1.51
C ARG A 31 -22.62 3.92 -3.04
N CYS A 32 -22.84 2.81 -3.75
CA CYS A 32 -22.99 2.81 -5.20
C CYS A 32 -24.23 3.61 -5.60
N LYS A 33 -24.14 4.35 -6.72
CA LYS A 33 -25.30 5.06 -7.27
C LYS A 33 -26.36 4.06 -7.72
N VAL A 34 -27.62 4.38 -7.47
CA VAL A 34 -28.76 3.59 -7.95
C VAL A 34 -28.76 3.60 -9.47
N LYS A 35 -29.01 2.43 -10.09
CA LYS A 35 -29.25 2.31 -11.52
C LYS A 35 -30.72 1.91 -11.71
N LEU A 36 -31.45 2.68 -12.51
CA LEU A 36 -32.84 2.40 -12.87
C LEU A 36 -32.89 2.00 -14.34
N GLY A 37 -33.70 1.00 -14.68
CA GLY A 37 -34.04 0.68 -16.06
C GLY A 37 -35.20 1.55 -16.56
N ASP A 38 -35.52 1.43 -17.84
CA ASP A 38 -36.55 2.25 -18.52
C ASP A 38 -37.93 2.15 -17.86
N ASN A 39 -38.21 1.01 -17.22
CA ASN A 39 -39.46 0.74 -16.51
C ASN A 39 -39.41 1.11 -15.01
N GLY A 40 -38.39 1.87 -14.57
CA GLY A 40 -38.18 2.20 -13.15
C GLY A 40 -37.62 1.07 -12.29
N GLN A 41 -37.31 -0.09 -12.87
CA GLN A 41 -36.76 -1.24 -12.14
C GLN A 41 -35.32 -1.01 -11.68
N PHE A 42 -34.96 -1.52 -10.50
CA PHE A 42 -33.58 -1.45 -10.01
C PHE A 42 -32.66 -2.41 -10.78
N LEU A 43 -31.60 -1.86 -11.38
CA LEU A 43 -30.56 -2.64 -12.05
C LEU A 43 -29.38 -2.93 -11.11
N PRO A 44 -28.67 -4.06 -11.31
CA PRO A 44 -27.46 -4.36 -10.56
C PRO A 44 -26.41 -3.24 -10.67
N ASN A 45 -26.02 -2.69 -9.52
CA ASN A 45 -25.04 -1.59 -9.42
C ASN A 45 -23.80 -1.96 -8.59
N GLY A 46 -23.65 -3.24 -8.25
CA GLY A 46 -22.53 -3.76 -7.44
C GLY A 46 -22.63 -3.43 -5.94
N GLN A 47 -23.75 -2.90 -5.45
CA GLN A 47 -23.89 -2.52 -4.04
C GLN A 47 -23.74 -3.70 -3.06
N SER A 48 -24.23 -4.90 -3.42
CA SER A 48 -24.14 -6.10 -2.57
C SER A 48 -22.69 -6.54 -2.33
N ALA A 49 -21.90 -6.66 -3.39
CA ALA A 49 -20.47 -6.98 -3.29
C ALA A 49 -19.71 -5.91 -2.48
N LYS A 50 -20.07 -4.63 -2.66
CA LYS A 50 -19.48 -3.51 -1.93
C LYS A 50 -19.84 -3.50 -0.44
N SER A 51 -21.05 -3.90 -0.07
CA SER A 51 -21.46 -3.90 1.34
C SER A 51 -20.63 -4.86 2.21
N GLY A 52 -20.19 -6.00 1.67
CA GLY A 52 -19.31 -6.92 2.38
C GLY A 52 -17.95 -6.27 2.70
N LEU A 53 -17.32 -5.67 1.68
CA LEU A 53 -16.07 -4.94 1.85
C LEU A 53 -16.20 -3.78 2.84
N ASN A 54 -17.28 -3.00 2.74
CA ASN A 54 -17.54 -1.87 3.63
C ASN A 54 -17.64 -2.32 5.09
N LYS A 55 -18.35 -3.43 5.33
CA LYS A 55 -18.49 -4.01 6.66
C LYS A 55 -17.13 -4.43 7.21
N SER A 56 -16.33 -5.18 6.44
CA SER A 56 -14.99 -5.60 6.88
C SER A 56 -14.06 -4.41 7.19
N LEU A 57 -14.11 -3.34 6.39
CA LEU A 57 -13.32 -2.13 6.62
C LEU A 57 -13.74 -1.38 7.89
N GLN A 58 -15.05 -1.35 8.18
CA GLN A 58 -15.59 -0.72 9.38
C GLN A 58 -15.29 -1.56 10.63
N ASP A 59 -15.48 -2.87 10.55
CA ASP A 59 -15.22 -3.82 11.64
C ASP A 59 -13.72 -3.83 12.02
N ALA A 60 -12.83 -3.68 11.03
CA ALA A 60 -11.39 -3.56 11.26
C ALA A 60 -10.97 -2.20 11.85
N ALA A 61 -11.88 -1.23 11.94
CA ALA A 61 -11.64 0.13 12.43
C ALA A 61 -10.43 0.83 11.75
N PHE A 62 -10.17 0.52 10.46
CA PHE A 62 -8.95 0.92 9.76
C PHE A 62 -8.78 2.45 9.68
N GLY A 63 -9.87 3.18 9.37
CA GLY A 63 -9.83 4.64 9.32
C GLY A 63 -9.50 5.30 10.67
N GLN A 64 -9.99 4.71 11.77
CA GLN A 64 -9.65 5.18 13.12
C GLN A 64 -8.18 4.87 13.45
N PHE A 65 -7.71 3.68 13.07
CA PHE A 65 -6.31 3.30 13.30
C PHE A 65 -5.33 4.23 12.58
N VAL A 66 -5.62 4.64 11.34
CA VAL A 66 -4.78 5.61 10.61
C VAL A 66 -4.69 6.94 11.36
N GLN A 67 -5.79 7.45 11.91
CA GLN A 67 -5.79 8.67 12.72
C GLN A 67 -4.95 8.52 14.00
N VAL A 68 -5.06 7.38 14.69
CA VAL A 68 -4.24 7.07 15.86
C VAL A 68 -2.76 7.00 15.48
N LEU A 69 -2.43 6.38 14.35
CA LEU A 69 -1.07 6.26 13.85
C LEU A 69 -0.48 7.64 13.53
N GLU A 70 -1.22 8.50 12.83
CA GLU A 70 -0.83 9.90 12.54
C GLU A 70 -0.59 10.71 13.82
N TYR A 71 -1.48 10.57 14.80
CA TYR A 71 -1.31 11.23 16.10
C TYR A 71 -0.08 10.74 16.86
N VAL A 72 0.16 9.42 16.92
CA VAL A 72 1.35 8.86 17.58
C VAL A 72 2.63 9.27 16.85
N ALA A 73 2.61 9.32 15.52
CA ALA A 73 3.73 9.80 14.72
C ALA A 73 4.09 11.25 15.11
N TRP A 74 3.09 12.15 15.10
CA TRP A 74 3.27 13.54 15.53
C TRP A 74 3.82 13.63 16.95
N LYS A 75 3.24 12.89 17.89
CA LYS A 75 3.65 12.87 19.30
C LYS A 75 5.10 12.41 19.50
N LEU A 76 5.58 11.50 18.66
CA LEU A 76 6.95 10.95 18.72
C LEU A 76 7.96 11.71 17.84
N GLY A 77 7.55 12.77 17.13
CA GLY A 77 8.41 13.44 16.15
C GLY A 77 8.77 12.57 14.95
N LYS A 78 7.88 11.63 14.59
CA LYS A 78 8.04 10.67 13.50
C LYS A 78 7.15 11.03 12.32
N ARG A 79 7.39 10.41 11.17
CA ARG A 79 6.70 10.74 9.92
C ARG A 79 5.86 9.58 9.40
N ILE A 80 4.72 9.92 8.82
CA ILE A 80 3.96 9.04 7.94
C ILE A 80 3.96 9.69 6.56
N ILE A 81 4.28 8.90 5.54
CA ILE A 81 4.27 9.34 4.15
C ILE A 81 3.24 8.50 3.40
N LYS A 82 2.31 9.19 2.75
CA LYS A 82 1.23 8.56 2.00
C LYS A 82 1.64 8.37 0.53
N VAL A 83 1.41 7.18 0.01
CA VAL A 83 1.73 6.78 -1.37
C VAL A 83 0.44 6.48 -2.13
N ASP A 84 0.35 6.90 -3.39
CA ASP A 84 -0.83 6.63 -4.23
C ASP A 84 -1.05 5.11 -4.36
N PRO A 85 -2.19 4.57 -3.92
CA PRO A 85 -2.48 3.13 -4.01
C PRO A 85 -2.64 2.63 -5.45
N LYS A 86 -2.77 3.51 -6.44
CA LYS A 86 -3.02 3.11 -7.82
C LYS A 86 -1.87 2.29 -8.39
N GLY A 87 -2.14 1.00 -8.59
CA GLY A 87 -1.25 0.07 -9.26
C GLY A 87 -0.24 -0.62 -8.34
N THR A 88 -0.25 -0.37 -7.03
CA THR A 88 0.68 -1.01 -6.07
C THR A 88 0.58 -2.54 -6.08
N SER A 89 -0.64 -3.09 -6.18
CA SER A 89 -0.87 -4.54 -6.26
C SER A 89 -0.60 -5.16 -7.64
N GLN A 90 -0.32 -4.33 -8.64
CA GLN A 90 -0.24 -4.72 -10.06
C GLN A 90 1.14 -4.48 -10.65
N HIS A 91 2.12 -4.00 -9.88
CA HIS A 91 3.49 -3.80 -10.36
C HIS A 91 4.48 -4.59 -9.50
N CYS A 92 5.58 -5.00 -10.12
CA CYS A 92 6.70 -5.63 -9.41
C CYS A 92 7.45 -4.57 -8.59
N TRP A 93 7.71 -4.87 -7.33
CA TRP A 93 8.49 -3.98 -6.45
C TRP A 93 9.92 -3.76 -6.97
N GLU A 94 10.50 -4.78 -7.61
CA GLU A 94 11.89 -4.76 -8.04
C GLU A 94 12.06 -3.99 -9.34
N CYS A 95 11.42 -4.45 -10.42
CA CYS A 95 11.61 -3.92 -11.76
C CYS A 95 10.52 -2.96 -12.25
N LEU A 96 9.51 -2.66 -11.41
CA LEU A 96 8.38 -1.79 -11.74
C LEU A 96 7.55 -2.21 -12.96
N SER A 97 7.74 -3.42 -13.50
CA SER A 97 6.91 -3.93 -14.59
C SER A 97 5.49 -4.19 -14.11
N LYS A 98 4.50 -4.00 -14.99
CA LYS A 98 3.11 -4.34 -14.69
C LYS A 98 2.94 -5.86 -14.76
N VAL A 99 2.43 -6.43 -13.68
CA VAL A 99 2.06 -7.84 -13.54
C VAL A 99 0.56 -7.89 -13.23
N PRO A 100 -0.31 -7.98 -14.26
CA PRO A 100 -1.76 -8.04 -14.09
C PRO A 100 -2.17 -9.28 -13.30
N LYS A 101 -2.95 -9.09 -12.23
CA LYS A 101 -3.38 -10.17 -11.33
C LYS A 101 -4.80 -9.93 -10.84
N SER A 102 -5.55 -11.01 -10.63
CA SER A 102 -6.88 -10.96 -10.02
C SER A 102 -6.82 -10.78 -8.49
N LEU A 103 -7.94 -10.45 -7.85
CA LEU A 103 -8.00 -10.32 -6.38
C LEU A 103 -7.76 -11.66 -5.65
N SER A 104 -8.14 -12.77 -6.27
CA SER A 104 -7.92 -14.12 -5.75
C SER A 104 -6.47 -14.59 -5.89
N GLU A 105 -5.70 -13.96 -6.76
CA GLU A 105 -4.29 -14.29 -6.97
C GLU A 105 -3.45 -13.64 -5.89
N ARG A 106 -3.00 -14.47 -4.93
CA ARG A 106 -2.23 -14.05 -3.75
C ARG A 106 -0.72 -14.16 -3.93
N TRP A 107 -0.27 -14.86 -4.97
CA TRP A 107 1.14 -14.97 -5.32
C TRP A 107 1.51 -13.93 -6.38
N HIS A 108 2.72 -13.39 -6.29
CA HIS A 108 3.34 -12.53 -7.29
C HIS A 108 4.44 -13.31 -7.99
N SER A 109 4.33 -13.52 -9.30
CA SER A 109 5.41 -14.06 -10.14
C SER A 109 5.67 -13.10 -11.30
N CYS A 110 6.88 -12.53 -11.34
CA CYS A 110 7.25 -11.52 -12.33
C CYS A 110 8.08 -12.12 -13.46
N SER A 111 7.53 -12.20 -14.67
CA SER A 111 8.25 -12.68 -15.86
C SER A 111 9.46 -11.82 -16.28
N ASN A 112 9.48 -10.53 -15.92
CA ASN A 112 10.54 -9.61 -16.33
C ASN A 112 11.83 -9.74 -15.48
N CYS A 113 11.73 -10.02 -14.18
CA CYS A 113 12.87 -10.05 -13.26
C CYS A 113 12.94 -11.30 -12.37
N GLY A 114 11.98 -12.22 -12.49
CA GLY A 114 11.98 -13.49 -11.78
C GLY A 114 11.56 -13.42 -10.30
N GLN A 115 11.09 -12.28 -9.80
CA GLN A 115 10.63 -12.17 -8.41
C GLN A 115 9.40 -13.04 -8.14
N GLU A 116 9.47 -13.81 -7.04
CA GLU A 116 8.40 -14.69 -6.57
C GLU A 116 8.15 -14.51 -5.07
N LEU A 117 6.96 -14.01 -4.69
CA LEU A 117 6.61 -13.70 -3.30
C LEU A 117 5.10 -13.50 -3.11
N ASP A 118 4.65 -13.37 -1.87
CA ASP A 118 3.27 -12.96 -1.58
C ASP A 118 2.96 -11.56 -2.17
N ARG A 119 1.76 -11.40 -2.72
CA ARG A 119 1.31 -10.17 -3.38
C ARG A 119 1.32 -8.97 -2.45
N ASP A 120 0.92 -9.13 -1.20
CA ASP A 120 0.85 -8.02 -0.26
C ASP A 120 2.26 -7.66 0.22
N TYR A 121 3.15 -8.65 0.34
CA TYR A 121 4.57 -8.38 0.60
C TYR A 121 5.23 -7.61 -0.56
N ASN A 122 4.97 -7.99 -1.82
CA ASN A 122 5.40 -7.22 -2.99
C ASN A 122 4.86 -5.79 -2.95
N SER A 123 3.58 -5.63 -2.59
CA SER A 123 2.95 -4.30 -2.53
C SER A 123 3.60 -3.44 -1.44
N ALA A 124 3.88 -4.01 -0.27
CA ALA A 124 4.57 -3.32 0.83
C ALA A 124 5.99 -2.85 0.44
N LEU A 125 6.76 -3.73 -0.24
CA LEU A 125 8.08 -3.37 -0.75
C LEU A 125 8.02 -2.26 -1.81
N LEU A 126 7.02 -2.31 -2.70
CA LEU A 126 6.81 -1.28 -3.71
C LEU A 126 6.45 0.07 -3.08
N ILE A 127 5.54 0.08 -2.09
CA ILE A 127 5.17 1.28 -1.34
C ILE A 127 6.39 1.87 -0.63
N GLN A 128 7.21 1.03 0.01
CA GLN A 128 8.46 1.45 0.63
C GLN A 128 9.42 2.07 -0.40
N LYS A 129 9.63 1.41 -1.55
CA LYS A 129 10.48 1.92 -2.64
C LYS A 129 10.01 3.29 -3.12
N ILE A 130 8.73 3.45 -3.45
CA ILE A 130 8.16 4.72 -3.91
C ILE A 130 8.25 5.78 -2.82
N GLY A 131 7.92 5.41 -1.59
CA GLY A 131 8.00 6.29 -0.43
C GLY A 131 9.41 6.82 -0.19
N LEU A 132 10.44 5.98 -0.30
CA LEU A 132 11.84 6.42 -0.17
C LEU A 132 12.22 7.42 -1.27
N LEU A 133 11.80 7.20 -2.51
CA LEU A 133 12.03 8.16 -3.60
C LEU A 133 11.36 9.51 -3.31
N SER A 134 10.14 9.50 -2.77
CA SER A 134 9.42 10.74 -2.39
C SER A 134 10.14 11.57 -1.32
N THR A 135 11.00 10.95 -0.51
CA THR A 135 11.79 11.67 0.51
C THR A 135 13.02 12.36 -0.06
N GLN A 136 13.47 11.93 -1.24
CA GLN A 136 14.63 12.48 -1.95
C GLN A 136 14.19 13.50 -3.00
N GLU A 137 13.04 13.29 -3.62
CA GLU A 137 12.45 14.15 -4.65
C GLU A 137 10.94 14.35 -4.38
N GLU A 138 10.48 15.60 -4.29
CA GLU A 138 9.14 15.93 -3.79
C GLU A 138 7.98 15.42 -4.68
N ASP A 139 8.26 15.01 -5.93
CA ASP A 139 7.22 14.66 -6.93
C ASP A 139 6.94 13.15 -7.09
N ILE A 140 7.71 12.25 -6.45
CA ILE A 140 7.59 10.80 -6.67
C ILE A 140 6.69 10.14 -5.63
N THR A 141 5.37 10.37 -5.71
CA THR A 141 4.38 9.79 -4.77
C THR A 141 3.53 8.66 -5.37
N SER A 142 3.74 8.31 -6.64
CA SER A 142 2.92 7.31 -7.34
C SER A 142 3.75 6.31 -8.15
N VAL A 143 3.20 5.11 -8.35
CA VAL A 143 3.79 4.09 -9.23
C VAL A 143 3.98 4.64 -10.65
N LYS A 144 3.03 5.44 -11.14
CA LYS A 144 3.09 6.04 -12.47
C LYS A 144 4.29 6.99 -12.61
N THR A 145 4.55 7.81 -11.60
CA THR A 145 5.71 8.71 -11.60
C THR A 145 7.00 7.91 -11.48
N ALA A 146 7.06 6.92 -10.58
CA ALA A 146 8.23 6.06 -10.41
C ALA A 146 8.59 5.28 -11.70
N VAL A 147 7.59 4.76 -12.41
CA VAL A 147 7.80 4.10 -13.71
C VAL A 147 8.37 5.06 -14.75
N ARG A 148 7.85 6.31 -14.84
CA ARG A 148 8.41 7.32 -15.75
C ARG A 148 9.85 7.67 -15.41
N PHE A 149 10.15 7.83 -14.12
CA PHE A 149 11.51 8.11 -13.64
C PHE A 149 12.49 6.99 -14.03
N SER A 150 12.08 5.73 -13.87
CA SER A 150 12.89 4.55 -14.20
C SER A 150 13.29 4.38 -15.67
N GLN A 151 12.72 5.19 -16.58
CA GLN A 151 13.02 5.14 -18.02
C GLN A 151 14.28 5.92 -18.42
N THR A 152 14.92 6.65 -17.51
CA THR A 152 16.21 7.29 -17.75
C THR A 152 17.34 6.51 -17.08
N GLU A 153 18.48 6.34 -17.77
CA GLU A 153 19.60 5.51 -17.31
C GLU A 153 20.18 5.97 -15.96
N GLU A 154 20.30 7.29 -15.72
CA GLU A 154 20.76 7.87 -14.44
C GLU A 154 19.80 7.57 -13.28
N SER A 155 18.49 7.64 -13.54
CA SER A 155 17.44 7.38 -12.55
C SER A 155 17.30 5.90 -12.21
N ARG A 156 17.66 5.02 -13.13
CA ARG A 156 17.67 3.57 -12.94
C ARG A 156 18.74 3.14 -11.92
N ALA A 157 19.90 3.79 -11.95
CA ALA A 157 20.95 3.62 -10.94
C ALA A 157 20.55 4.20 -9.57
N ALA A 158 19.84 5.34 -9.53
CA ALA A 158 19.29 5.92 -8.29
C ALA A 158 18.24 5.00 -7.62
N LEU A 159 17.37 4.38 -8.41
CA LEU A 159 16.38 3.40 -7.94
C LEU A 159 17.00 2.12 -7.34
N VAL A 160 18.11 1.64 -7.92
CA VAL A 160 18.85 0.45 -7.45
C VAL A 160 19.71 0.76 -6.22
N SER A 161 20.28 1.97 -6.14
CA SER A 161 21.09 2.42 -4.99
C SER A 161 20.25 2.76 -3.76
N ALA A 162 19.05 3.34 -3.94
CA ALA A 162 18.11 3.63 -2.85
C ALA A 162 17.62 2.36 -2.12
N THR A 163 17.58 1.21 -2.80
CA THR A 163 17.18 -0.06 -2.19
C THR A 163 18.36 -0.86 -1.61
N SER A 164 19.55 -0.76 -2.19
CA SER A 164 20.73 -1.54 -1.76
C SER A 164 21.37 -1.03 -0.46
N GLY A 165 21.28 0.27 -0.14
CA GLY A 165 21.75 0.83 1.14
C GLY A 165 20.87 0.53 2.36
N VAL A 166 19.60 0.19 2.15
CA VAL A 166 18.62 -0.11 3.23
C VAL A 166 18.48 -1.63 3.46
N CYS A 167 18.83 -2.44 2.45
CA CYS A 167 18.66 -3.89 2.45
C CYS A 167 19.46 -4.63 3.55
N GLN A 168 20.55 -4.06 4.06
CA GLN A 168 21.35 -4.71 5.11
C GLN A 168 20.77 -4.62 6.53
N SER A 169 19.86 -3.67 6.81
CA SER A 169 19.28 -3.51 8.16
C SER A 169 17.93 -4.21 8.35
N LEU A 170 17.28 -4.65 7.26
CA LEU A 170 15.88 -5.12 7.28
C LEU A 170 15.68 -6.62 7.54
N LYS A 171 16.73 -7.43 7.71
CA LYS A 171 16.57 -8.84 8.13
C LYS A 171 16.00 -8.98 9.54
N SER A 172 15.97 -7.92 10.36
CA SER A 172 15.47 -8.00 11.75
C SER A 172 14.01 -7.56 11.94
N ILE A 173 13.44 -6.72 11.07
CA ILE A 173 12.15 -6.04 11.33
C ILE A 173 10.93 -6.83 10.80
N PHE A 174 11.08 -7.67 9.77
CA PHE A 174 9.98 -8.46 9.20
C PHE A 174 9.96 -9.92 9.66
N ARG A 175 10.38 -10.20 10.89
CA ARG A 175 10.06 -11.46 11.58
C ARG A 175 8.64 -11.41 12.16
N VAL A 176 7.67 -10.93 11.37
CA VAL A 176 6.25 -11.16 11.68
C VAL A 176 5.95 -12.56 11.17
N ASP A 177 5.89 -13.47 12.12
CA ASP A 177 5.57 -14.88 12.03
C ASP A 177 4.28 -15.10 11.21
N ILE A 178 4.41 -15.29 9.89
CA ILE A 178 3.38 -15.95 9.07
C ILE A 178 3.51 -17.44 9.35
N LYS A 179 3.18 -17.85 10.58
CA LYS A 179 2.84 -19.24 10.87
C LYS A 179 1.34 -19.38 10.63
N SER A 180 1.05 -20.19 9.62
CA SER A 180 -0.24 -20.77 9.26
C SER A 180 -1.28 -20.77 10.39
N ARG A 181 -2.43 -20.16 10.12
CA ARG A 181 -3.73 -20.67 10.53
C ARG A 181 -4.71 -20.48 9.39
#